data_AF-A0AB33K6G2-F1
#
_entry.id   AF-A0AB33K6G2-F1
#
_cell.length_a   1.000
_cell.length_b   1.000
_cell.length_c   1.000
_cell.angle_alpha   90.00
_cell.angle_beta   90.00
_cell.angle_gamma   90.00
#
_symmetry.space_group_name_H-M   'P 1'
#
loop_
_entity.id
_entity.type
_entity.pdbx_description
1 polymer ?
#
loop_
_entity_poly.entity_id
_entity_poly.type
_entity_poly.pdbx_seq_one_letter_code
_entity_poly.pdbx_strand_id
1 'polypeptide(L)'
;MRLGYDDTTDPTKVTSVPVVSTVVAVLLVPIPDWQCTVDLAFTEIRICGGGQPQVSRRLAAALDDLLRITPEARRPPLLAQRDLLERAVAEHVPAPGNRAFALAPDRQGIG
;
A
#
# COMPACT_ATOMS: atom_id res chain seq x y z
N MET A 1 53.61 7.21 58.04
CA MET A 1 53.48 7.32 56.57
C MET A 1 52.12 7.97 56.30
N ARG A 2 52.11 9.30 56.10
CA ARG A 2 50.90 10.11 55.90
C ARG A 2 50.59 10.15 54.40
N LEU A 3 49.42 9.67 53.98
CA LEU A 3 48.83 10.08 52.70
C LEU A 3 47.82 11.18 53.03
N GLY A 4 48.25 12.44 52.91
CA GLY A 4 47.36 13.58 53.02
C GLY A 4 46.52 13.65 51.76
N TYR A 5 45.21 13.44 51.90
CA TYR A 5 44.25 13.83 50.89
C TYR A 5 44.12 15.35 50.98
N ASP A 6 44.82 16.05 50.08
CA ASP A 6 44.74 17.51 49.92
C ASP A 6 43.46 17.81 49.14
N ASP A 7 42.40 18.15 49.88
CA ASP A 7 41.16 18.68 49.35
C ASP A 7 41.34 20.17 49.01
N THR A 8 42.06 20.43 47.93
CA THR A 8 42.09 21.73 47.26
C THR A 8 41.48 21.60 45.87
N THR A 9 40.18 21.25 45.85
CA THR A 9 39.36 21.48 44.65
C THR A 9 39.13 22.98 44.53
N ASP A 10 40.00 23.66 43.77
CA ASP A 10 39.87 25.07 43.42
C ASP A 10 38.50 25.32 42.76
N PRO A 11 37.58 26.08 43.41
CA PRO A 11 36.23 26.30 42.90
C PRO A 11 36.20 27.15 41.62
N THR A 12 37.34 27.70 41.19
CA THR A 12 37.47 28.44 39.92
C THR A 12 37.93 27.60 38.73
N LYS A 13 38.27 26.31 38.90
CA LYS A 13 38.62 25.43 37.78
C LYS A 13 37.38 24.89 37.06
N VAL A 14 36.81 25.71 36.18
CA VAL A 14 35.81 25.27 35.21
C VAL A 14 36.49 24.38 34.17
N THR A 15 36.25 23.07 34.23
CA THR A 15 36.68 22.14 33.17
C THR A 15 35.58 22.09 32.11
N SER A 16 35.74 22.82 31.01
CA SER A 16 34.79 22.73 29.89
C SER A 16 34.94 21.38 29.21
N VAL A 17 33.92 20.53 29.30
CA VAL A 17 33.82 19.31 28.51
C VAL A 17 33.20 19.67 27.16
N PRO A 18 33.86 19.40 26.02
CA PRO A 18 33.26 19.67 24.72
C PRO A 18 32.09 18.70 24.50
N VAL A 19 30.87 19.23 24.40
CA VAL A 19 29.71 18.47 23.96
C VAL A 19 29.79 18.32 22.45
N VAL A 20 30.22 17.16 21.97
CA VAL A 20 30.16 16.82 20.55
C VAL A 20 28.74 16.36 20.26
N SER A 21 27.93 17.25 19.66
CA SER A 21 26.57 16.92 19.26
C SER A 21 26.61 16.25 17.88
N THR A 22 26.36 14.95 17.83
CA THR A 22 26.20 14.23 16.55
C THR A 22 24.83 14.54 15.98
N VAL A 23 24.78 15.12 14.77
CA VAL A 23 23.52 15.29 14.03
C VAL A 23 23.15 13.96 13.40
N VAL A 24 21.98 13.43 13.75
CA VAL A 24 21.38 12.27 13.09
C VAL A 24 20.30 12.76 12.14
N ALA A 25 20.44 12.45 10.85
CA ALA A 25 19.40 12.67 9.85
C ALA A 25 18.56 11.40 9.69
N VAL A 26 17.23 11.52 9.82
CA VAL A 26 16.29 10.43 9.58
C VAL A 26 15.59 10.68 8.25
N LEU A 27 15.63 9.69 7.34
CA LEU A 27 14.87 9.70 6.11
C LEU A 27 13.51 9.05 6.34
N LEU A 28 12.43 9.83 6.18
CA LEU A 28 11.06 9.32 6.19
C LEU A 28 10.57 9.18 4.75
N VAL A 29 10.31 7.94 4.32
CA VAL A 29 9.72 7.66 3.01
C VAL A 29 8.26 7.25 3.22
N PRO A 30 7.27 8.05 2.76
CA PRO A 30 5.87 7.67 2.84
C PRO A 30 5.64 6.45 1.94
N ILE A 31 5.07 5.39 2.51
CA ILE A 31 4.65 4.20 1.77
C ILE A 31 3.17 4.41 1.39
N PRO A 32 2.76 4.08 0.15
CA PRO A 32 1.35 4.11 -0.22
C PRO A 32 0.51 3.36 0.80
N ASP A 33 -0.59 3.98 1.21
CA ASP A 33 -1.55 3.25 2.01
C ASP A 33 -2.22 2.14 1.19
N TRP A 34 -3.03 1.34 1.86
CA TRP A 34 -3.68 0.20 1.23
C TRP A 34 -4.60 0.62 0.08
N GLN A 35 -5.33 1.74 0.22
CA GLN A 35 -6.21 2.27 -0.83
C GLN A 35 -5.39 2.65 -2.07
N CYS A 36 -4.31 3.41 -1.89
CA CYS A 36 -3.42 3.80 -2.98
C CYS A 36 -2.81 2.59 -3.67
N THR A 37 -2.45 1.54 -2.91
CA THR A 37 -1.89 0.30 -3.47
C THR A 37 -2.93 -0.43 -4.33
N VAL A 38 -4.17 -0.53 -3.87
CA VAL A 38 -5.27 -1.15 -4.62
C VAL A 38 -5.60 -0.33 -5.88
N ASP A 39 -5.67 1.00 -5.77
CA ASP A 39 -5.95 1.85 -6.91
C ASP A 39 -4.86 1.77 -7.96
N LEU A 40 -3.59 1.78 -7.53
CA LEU A 40 -2.44 1.58 -8.42
C LEU A 40 -2.50 0.24 -9.15
N ALA A 41 -2.89 -0.83 -8.46
CA ALA A 41 -2.92 -2.17 -9.03
C ALA A 41 -4.01 -2.36 -10.12
N PHE A 42 -5.16 -1.67 -10.00
CA PHE A 42 -6.35 -2.02 -10.79
C PHE A 42 -6.84 -0.92 -11.73
N THR A 43 -6.56 0.35 -11.45
CA THR A 43 -7.23 1.46 -12.13
C THR A 43 -6.94 1.50 -13.63
N GLU A 44 -5.67 1.47 -14.03
CA GLU A 44 -5.29 1.55 -15.46
C GLU A 44 -5.69 0.30 -16.23
N ILE A 45 -5.50 -0.88 -15.63
CA ILE A 45 -5.87 -2.16 -16.26
C ILE A 45 -7.38 -2.19 -16.52
N ARG A 46 -8.20 -1.72 -15.57
CA ARG A 46 -9.65 -1.62 -15.75
C ARG A 46 -10.02 -0.62 -16.85
N ILE A 47 -9.42 0.57 -16.86
CA ILE A 47 -9.72 1.61 -17.86
C ILE A 47 -9.41 1.12 -19.27
N CYS A 48 -8.25 0.49 -19.48
CA CYS A 48 -7.84 -0.01 -20.79
C CYS A 48 -8.47 -1.37 -21.16
N GLY A 49 -8.90 -2.14 -20.15
CA GLY A 49 -9.32 -3.53 -20.30
C GLY A 49 -10.83 -3.76 -20.22
N GLY A 50 -11.65 -2.76 -19.88
CA GLY A 50 -13.10 -2.92 -19.66
C GLY A 50 -13.87 -3.49 -20.85
N GLY A 51 -13.42 -3.22 -22.09
CA GLY A 51 -13.99 -3.79 -23.31
C GLY A 51 -13.40 -5.12 -23.76
N GLN A 52 -12.43 -5.67 -23.02
CA GLN A 52 -11.73 -6.90 -23.36
C GLN A 52 -12.14 -8.02 -22.38
N PRO A 53 -13.03 -8.95 -22.78
CA PRO A 53 -13.59 -9.94 -21.85
C PRO A 53 -12.52 -10.75 -21.10
N GLN A 54 -11.41 -11.11 -21.75
CA GLN A 54 -10.36 -11.87 -21.08
C GLN A 54 -9.66 -11.08 -19.96
N VAL A 55 -9.57 -9.76 -20.09
CA VAL A 55 -8.99 -8.88 -19.07
C VAL A 55 -9.98 -8.69 -17.93
N SER A 56 -11.24 -8.35 -18.23
CA SER A 56 -12.27 -8.15 -17.20
C SER A 56 -12.54 -9.41 -16.38
N ARG A 57 -12.53 -10.60 -17.00
CA ARG A 57 -12.69 -11.90 -16.33
C ARG A 57 -11.54 -12.20 -15.37
N ARG A 58 -10.30 -11.85 -15.75
CA ARG A 58 -9.13 -11.99 -14.87
C ARG A 58 -9.13 -10.98 -13.73
N LEU A 59 -9.54 -9.74 -13.99
CA LEU A 59 -9.71 -8.74 -12.94
C LEU A 59 -10.78 -9.16 -11.93
N ALA A 60 -11.90 -9.72 -12.39
CA ALA A 60 -12.93 -10.26 -11.52
C ALA A 60 -12.38 -11.38 -10.62
N ALA A 61 -11.62 -12.33 -11.20
CA ALA A 61 -10.97 -13.40 -10.44
C ALA A 61 -9.97 -12.87 -9.40
N ALA A 62 -9.11 -11.91 -9.77
CA ALA A 62 -8.14 -11.33 -8.85
C ALA A 62 -8.83 -10.62 -7.68
N LEU A 63 -9.87 -9.82 -7.94
CA LEU A 63 -10.63 -9.13 -6.90
C LEU A 63 -11.36 -10.11 -5.97
N ASP A 64 -11.97 -11.16 -6.51
CA ASP A 64 -12.63 -12.21 -5.71
C ASP A 64 -11.63 -12.92 -4.79
N ASP A 65 -10.45 -13.27 -5.32
CA ASP A 65 -9.42 -13.95 -4.56
C ASP A 65 -8.84 -13.06 -3.46
N LEU A 66 -8.65 -11.77 -3.72
CA LEU A 66 -8.21 -10.80 -2.72
C LEU A 66 -9.26 -10.58 -1.63
N LEU A 67 -10.54 -10.44 -2.00
CA LEU A 67 -11.65 -10.28 -1.05
C LEU A 67 -11.76 -11.48 -0.09
N ARG A 68 -11.48 -12.70 -0.57
CA ARG A 68 -11.47 -13.92 0.24
C ARG A 68 -10.41 -13.90 1.34
N ILE A 69 -9.22 -13.35 1.06
CA ILE A 69 -8.08 -13.41 1.99
C ILE A 69 -7.87 -12.11 2.79
N THR A 70 -8.47 -11.01 2.35
CA THR A 70 -8.25 -9.69 2.95
C THR A 70 -9.14 -9.49 4.19
N PRO A 71 -8.58 -9.02 5.33
CA PRO A 71 -9.34 -8.67 6.52
C PRO A 71 -10.42 -7.64 6.23
N GLU A 72 -11.55 -7.70 6.95
CA GLU A 72 -12.74 -6.88 6.69
C GLU A 72 -12.45 -5.38 6.60
N ALA A 73 -11.63 -4.85 7.52
CA ALA A 73 -11.24 -3.44 7.53
C ALA A 73 -10.52 -2.95 6.26
N ARG A 74 -9.97 -3.86 5.45
CA ARG A 74 -9.25 -3.58 4.20
C ARG A 74 -10.04 -3.95 2.94
N ARG A 75 -11.28 -4.45 3.07
CA ARG A 75 -12.14 -4.80 1.92
C ARG A 75 -12.74 -3.61 1.16
N PRO A 76 -13.06 -2.44 1.76
CA PRO A 76 -13.74 -1.36 1.04
C PRO A 76 -13.08 -0.93 -0.28
N PRO A 77 -11.74 -0.78 -0.38
CA PRO A 77 -11.07 -0.45 -1.64
C PRO A 77 -11.28 -1.51 -2.74
N LEU A 78 -11.26 -2.80 -2.37
CA LEU A 78 -11.44 -3.91 -3.30
C LEU A 78 -12.88 -3.99 -3.82
N LEU A 79 -13.86 -3.74 -2.95
CA LEU A 79 -15.27 -3.67 -3.32
C LEU A 79 -15.52 -2.51 -4.28
N ALA A 80 -14.95 -1.33 -4.00
CA ALA A 80 -15.06 -0.18 -4.91
C ALA A 80 -14.47 -0.47 -6.30
N GLN A 81 -13.32 -1.15 -6.36
CA GLN A 81 -12.73 -1.59 -7.63
C GLN A 81 -13.59 -2.63 -8.36
N ARG A 82 -14.28 -3.52 -7.63
CA ARG A 82 -15.24 -4.47 -8.21
C ARG A 82 -16.44 -3.75 -8.84
N ASP A 83 -17.03 -2.80 -8.13
CA ASP A 83 -18.14 -2.00 -8.66
C ASP A 83 -17.72 -1.18 -9.89
N LEU A 84 -16.50 -0.63 -9.88
CA LEU A 84 -15.94 0.10 -11.02
C LEU A 84 -15.74 -0.82 -12.23
N LEU A 85 -15.30 -2.06 -12.02
CA LEU A 85 -15.15 -3.04 -13.10
C LEU A 85 -16.50 -3.38 -13.75
N GLU A 86 -17.55 -3.57 -12.95
CA GLU A 86 -18.90 -3.83 -13.45
C GLU A 86 -19.42 -2.68 -14.32
N ARG A 87 -19.19 -1.43 -13.89
CA ARG A 87 -19.51 -0.24 -14.68
C ARG A 87 -18.72 -0.19 -15.99
N ALA A 88 -17.40 -0.40 -15.93
CA ALA A 88 -16.55 -0.37 -17.11
C ALA A 88 -16.97 -1.43 -18.16
N VAL A 89 -17.33 -2.64 -17.73
CA VAL A 89 -17.87 -3.68 -18.62
C VAL A 89 -19.23 -3.25 -19.19
N ALA A 90 -20.11 -2.67 -18.38
CA ALA A 90 -21.42 -2.24 -18.85
C ALA A 90 -21.34 -1.14 -19.92
N GLU A 91 -20.36 -0.23 -19.80
CA GLU A 91 -20.08 0.85 -20.75
C GLU A 91 -19.59 0.31 -22.11
N HIS A 92 -18.77 -0.75 -22.12
CA HIS A 92 -18.13 -1.26 -23.35
C HIS A 92 -18.87 -2.45 -23.99
N VAL A 93 -19.71 -3.17 -23.23
CA VAL A 93 -20.39 -4.38 -23.68
C VAL A 93 -21.91 -4.16 -23.61
N PRO A 94 -22.60 -3.82 -24.72
CA PRO A 94 -24.02 -3.49 -24.69
C PRO A 94 -24.93 -4.69 -24.36
N ALA A 95 -24.58 -5.89 -24.83
CA ALA A 95 -25.40 -7.09 -24.69
C ALA A 95 -25.31 -7.68 -23.27
N PRO A 96 -26.44 -7.82 -22.52
CA PRO A 96 -26.41 -8.30 -21.15
C PRO A 96 -25.79 -9.69 -20.96
N GLY A 97 -26.04 -10.63 -21.88
CA GLY A 97 -25.43 -11.96 -21.84
C GLY A 97 -23.90 -11.92 -21.94
N ASN A 98 -23.37 -11.00 -22.75
CA ASN A 98 -21.93 -10.81 -22.89
C ASN A 98 -21.32 -10.13 -21.67
N ARG A 99 -22.07 -9.29 -20.95
CA ARG A 99 -21.64 -8.70 -19.67
C ARG A 99 -21.45 -9.78 -18.60
N ALA A 100 -22.43 -10.68 -18.47
CA ALA A 100 -22.34 -11.80 -17.53
C ALA A 100 -21.12 -12.68 -17.83
N PHE A 101 -20.86 -12.96 -19.12
CA PHE A 101 -19.66 -13.66 -19.55
C PHE A 101 -18.36 -12.88 -19.23
N ALA A 102 -18.33 -11.58 -19.51
CA ALA A 102 -17.18 -10.71 -19.28
C ALA A 102 -16.87 -10.47 -17.79
N LEU A 103 -17.83 -10.72 -16.89
CA LEU A 103 -17.67 -10.61 -15.44
C LEU A 103 -17.51 -11.96 -14.74
N ALA A 104 -17.66 -13.08 -15.46
CA ALA A 104 -17.44 -14.41 -14.89
C ALA A 104 -15.93 -14.61 -14.61
N PRO A 105 -15.53 -14.88 -13.35
CA PRO A 105 -14.11 -14.99 -12.99
C PRO A 105 -13.38 -16.09 -13.77
N ASP A 106 -12.28 -15.74 -14.45
CA ASP A 106 -11.38 -16.70 -15.09
C ASP A 106 -10.04 -16.76 -14.34
N ARG A 107 -9.87 -17.79 -13.51
CA ARG A 107 -8.65 -18.02 -12.71
C ARG A 107 -7.54 -18.70 -13.50
N GLN A 108 -7.86 -19.37 -14.61
CA GLN A 108 -6.90 -20.15 -15.39
C GLN A 108 -6.40 -19.39 -16.62
N GLY A 109 -7.21 -18.48 -17.15
CA GLY A 109 -6.81 -17.58 -18.20
C GLY A 109 -6.87 -18.15 -19.61
N ILE A 110 -7.69 -19.19 -19.80
CA ILE A 110 -7.76 -20.02 -21.01
C ILE A 110 -8.88 -19.61 -21.97
N GLY A 111 -9.72 -18.63 -21.61
CA GLY A 111 -10.84 -18.14 -22.43
C GLY A 111 -12.15 -18.80 -22.05
#